data_AF-A0A2V6Q6W2-F1
#
_entry.id   AF-A0A2V6Q6W2-F1
#
_cell.length_a   1.000
_cell.length_b   1.000
_cell.length_c   1.000
_cell.angle_alpha   90.00
_cell.angle_beta   90.00
_cell.angle_gamma   90.00
#
_symmetry.space_group_name_H-M   'P 1'
#
loop_
_entity.id
_entity.type
_entity.pdbx_description
1 polymer ?
#
loop_
_entity_poly.entity_id
_entity_poly.type
_entity_poly.pdbx_seq_one_letter_code
_entity_poly.pdbx_strand_id
1 'polypeptide(L)'
;MPKPDDNVEIVLSESNFACIEGATAKGSPVRNAVNMASQHGRVTGAPGTPNTVLITCSEAQADELLRLAQVSCRAAMQDIKLALAQMREGKLKL
;
A
#
# COMPACT_ATOMS: atom_id res chain seq x y z
N MET A 1 -13.35 3.83 -17.59
CA MET A 1 -12.48 4.58 -16.66
C MET A 1 -12.81 4.07 -15.26
N PRO A 2 -11.83 3.61 -14.45
CA PRO A 2 -12.12 3.20 -13.08
C PRO A 2 -12.63 4.41 -12.31
N LYS A 3 -13.70 4.24 -11.53
CA LYS A 3 -14.21 5.32 -10.67
C LYS A 3 -13.18 5.59 -9.55
N PRO A 4 -13.10 6.84 -9.05
CA PRO A 4 -12.20 7.19 -7.95
C PRO A 4 -12.38 6.33 -6.69
N ASP A 5 -13.56 5.73 -6.51
CA ASP A 5 -13.96 5.00 -5.29
C ASP A 5 -13.46 3.54 -5.20
N ASP A 6 -12.73 3.02 -6.19
CA ASP A 6 -12.26 1.62 -6.21
C ASP A 6 -10.79 1.42 -5.81
N ASN A 7 -10.10 2.50 -5.42
CA ASN A 7 -8.70 2.42 -5.04
C ASN A 7 -8.55 2.05 -3.55
N VAL A 8 -7.56 1.22 -3.26
CA VAL A 8 -7.10 0.90 -1.91
C VAL A 8 -5.99 1.88 -1.55
N GLU A 9 -6.15 2.53 -0.41
CA GLU A 9 -5.14 3.39 0.21
C GLU A 9 -4.42 2.62 1.32
N ILE A 10 -3.14 2.33 1.12
CA ILE A 10 -2.31 1.60 2.08
C ILE A 10 -1.31 2.58 2.68
N VAL A 11 -1.42 2.84 3.97
CA VAL A 11 -0.47 3.67 4.70
C VAL A 11 0.56 2.77 5.39
N LEU A 12 1.83 2.96 5.04
CA LEU A 12 2.95 2.21 5.63
C LEU A 12 3.90 3.17 6.33
N SER A 13 4.62 2.68 7.35
CA SER A 13 5.84 3.37 7.79
C SER A 13 6.89 3.40 6.68
N GLU A 14 7.84 4.34 6.74
CA GLU A 14 8.94 4.39 5.76
C GLU A 14 9.76 3.09 5.72
N SER A 15 9.95 2.42 6.86
CA SER A 15 10.67 1.14 6.93
C SER A 15 9.91 -0.01 6.28
N ASN A 16 8.58 -0.09 6.51
CA ASN A 16 7.72 -1.08 5.88
C ASN A 16 7.65 -0.85 4.36
N PHE A 17 7.55 0.41 3.93
CA PHE A 17 7.57 0.78 2.53
C PHE A 17 8.89 0.40 1.85
N ALA A 18 10.04 0.71 2.46
CA ALA A 18 11.35 0.36 1.91
C ALA A 18 11.52 -1.15 1.71
N CYS A 19 10.99 -1.97 2.62
CA CYS A 19 10.96 -3.42 2.44
C CYS A 19 10.15 -3.83 1.19
N ILE A 20 8.92 -3.29 1.05
CA ILE A 20 8.06 -3.56 -0.10
C ILE A 20 8.72 -3.12 -1.41
N GLU A 21 9.31 -1.93 -1.42
CA GLU A 21 10.00 -1.37 -2.59
C GLU A 21 11.17 -2.27 -3.04
N GLY A 22 11.99 -2.74 -2.09
CA GLY A 22 13.09 -3.64 -2.35
C GLY A 22 12.67 -5.05 -2.77
N ALA A 23 11.57 -5.56 -2.21
CA ALA A 23 11.06 -6.90 -2.52
C ALA A 23 10.28 -6.95 -3.85
N THR A 24 9.74 -5.83 -4.31
CA THR A 24 8.96 -5.78 -5.55
C THR A 24 9.87 -6.10 -6.75
N ALA A 25 9.45 -6.95 -7.69
CA ALA A 25 10.23 -7.21 -8.91
C ALA A 25 10.04 -6.11 -9.96
N LYS A 26 10.98 -5.94 -10.91
CA LYS A 26 10.87 -4.92 -11.97
C LYS A 26 9.65 -5.11 -12.89
N GLY A 27 9.25 -6.36 -13.16
CA GLY A 27 8.07 -6.69 -13.98
C GLY A 27 6.79 -6.93 -13.17
N SER A 28 6.79 -6.65 -11.86
CA SER A 28 5.64 -6.91 -11.01
C SER A 28 4.46 -5.97 -11.35
N PRO A 29 3.21 -6.45 -11.35
CA PRO A 29 2.03 -5.62 -11.62
C PRO A 29 1.82 -4.49 -10.59
N VAL A 30 2.48 -4.56 -9.41
CA VAL A 30 2.43 -3.51 -8.38
C VAL A 30 3.57 -2.50 -8.49
N ARG A 31 4.54 -2.73 -9.38
CA ARG A 31 5.74 -1.87 -9.52
C ARG A 31 5.39 -0.41 -9.79
N ASN A 32 4.40 -0.15 -10.63
CA ASN A 32 3.99 1.22 -10.92
C ASN A 32 3.42 1.93 -9.68
N ALA A 33 2.57 1.24 -8.91
CA ALA A 33 1.99 1.78 -7.68
C ALA A 33 3.08 2.08 -6.62
N VAL A 34 4.04 1.16 -6.46
CA VAL A 34 5.19 1.35 -5.56
C VAL A 34 6.06 2.53 -6.00
N ASN A 35 6.35 2.66 -7.29
CA ASN A 35 7.16 3.78 -7.79
C ASN A 35 6.45 5.13 -7.58
N MET A 36 5.14 5.19 -7.85
CA MET A 36 4.33 6.39 -7.60
C MET A 36 4.34 6.76 -6.11
N ALA A 37 4.20 5.79 -5.23
CA ALA A 37 4.27 6.01 -3.79
C ALA A 37 5.66 6.48 -3.33
N SER A 38 6.74 5.95 -3.93
CA SER A 38 8.12 6.37 -3.63
C SER A 38 8.37 7.84 -3.97
N GLN A 39 7.80 8.30 -5.10
CA GLN A 39 7.97 9.66 -5.62
C GLN A 39 7.01 10.67 -4.99
N HIS A 40 5.77 10.27 -4.72
CA HIS A 40 4.68 11.20 -4.39
C HIS A 40 3.89 10.82 -3.14
N GLY A 41 4.05 9.61 -2.61
CA GLY A 41 3.25 9.08 -1.50
C GLY A 41 3.81 9.41 -0.11
N ARG A 42 4.99 10.03 0.00
CA ARG A 42 5.60 10.33 1.31
C ARG A 42 4.82 11.42 2.03
N VAL A 43 4.38 11.11 3.24
CA VAL A 43 3.67 12.03 4.12
C VAL A 43 4.54 12.29 5.35
N THR A 44 4.87 13.56 5.57
CA THR A 44 5.64 13.98 6.75
C THR A 44 4.72 14.03 7.95
N GLY A 45 5.10 13.35 9.03
CA GLY A 45 4.38 13.38 10.28
C GLY A 45 4.46 14.75 10.96
N ALA A 46 3.49 15.06 11.82
CA ALA A 46 3.64 16.10 12.82
C ALA A 46 4.81 15.79 13.78
N PRO A 47 5.36 16.80 14.50
CA PRO A 47 6.38 16.56 15.51
C PRO A 47 5.97 15.49 16.51
N GLY A 48 6.76 14.41 16.62
CA GLY A 48 6.47 13.25 17.48
C GLY A 48 5.68 12.12 16.81
N THR A 49 5.27 12.27 15.55
CA THR A 49 4.68 11.19 14.76
C THR A 49 5.64 10.72 13.66
N PRO A 50 5.72 9.40 13.38
CA PRO A 50 6.59 8.89 12.33
C PRO A 50 6.08 9.29 10.94
N ASN A 51 7.01 9.48 10.01
CA ASN A 51 6.68 9.63 8.60
C ASN A 51 6.08 8.36 8.03
N THR A 52 5.19 8.52 7.05
CA THR A 52 4.52 7.41 6.38
C THR A 52 4.60 7.54 4.87
N VAL A 53 4.25 6.47 4.19
CA VAL A 53 4.12 6.43 2.74
C VAL A 53 2.75 5.87 2.40
N LEU A 54 1.99 6.63 1.61
CA LEU A 54 0.71 6.23 1.05
C LEU A 54 0.94 5.53 -0.30
N ILE A 55 0.45 4.30 -0.42
CA ILE A 55 0.33 3.58 -1.68
C ILE A 55 -1.13 3.58 -2.08
N THR A 56 -1.45 4.24 -3.19
CA THR A 56 -2.76 4.14 -3.84
C THR A 56 -2.69 3.13 -4.97
N CYS A 57 -3.52 2.09 -4.93
CA CYS A 57 -3.51 1.02 -5.91
C CYS A 57 -4.89 0.38 -6.08
N SER A 58 -5.08 -0.47 -7.10
CA SER A 58 -6.31 -1.25 -7.22
C SER A 58 -6.37 -2.38 -6.19
N GLU A 59 -7.55 -2.95 -5.95
CA GLU A 59 -7.71 -4.12 -5.07
C GLU A 59 -6.80 -5.29 -5.47
N ALA A 60 -6.73 -5.62 -6.77
CA ALA A 60 -5.86 -6.69 -7.26
C ALA A 60 -4.38 -6.41 -7.01
N GLN A 61 -3.96 -5.14 -7.08
CA GLN A 61 -2.60 -4.74 -6.73
C GLN A 61 -2.35 -4.81 -5.22
N ALA A 62 -3.32 -4.44 -4.40
CA ALA A 62 -3.24 -4.57 -2.94
C ALA A 62 -3.15 -6.05 -2.49
N ASP A 63 -3.89 -6.95 -3.13
CA ASP A 63 -3.77 -8.39 -2.88
C ASP A 63 -2.37 -8.92 -3.28
N GLU A 64 -1.80 -8.44 -4.39
CA GLU A 64 -0.43 -8.81 -4.78
C GLU A 64 0.62 -8.24 -3.82
N LEU A 65 0.46 -7.00 -3.36
CA LEU A 65 1.28 -6.42 -2.29
C LEU A 65 1.19 -7.25 -1.01
N LEU A 66 0.01 -7.77 -0.67
CA LEU A 66 -0.19 -8.64 0.48
C LEU A 66 0.59 -9.97 0.31
N ARG A 67 0.54 -10.58 -0.87
CA ARG A 67 1.31 -11.81 -1.16
C ARG A 67 2.81 -11.56 -1.04
N LEU A 68 3.30 -10.43 -1.55
CA LEU A 68 4.70 -10.02 -1.40
C LEU A 68 5.08 -9.84 0.08
N ALA A 69 4.23 -9.15 0.84
CA ALA A 69 4.47 -8.87 2.26
C ALA A 69 4.48 -10.14 3.11
N GLN A 70 3.68 -11.15 2.76
CA GLN A 70 3.67 -12.46 3.45
C GLN A 70 5.03 -13.16 3.41
N VAL A 71 5.75 -13.04 2.31
CA VAL A 71 7.04 -13.70 2.10
C VAL A 71 8.19 -12.87 2.66
N SER A 72 8.22 -11.58 2.34
CA SER A 72 9.43 -10.76 2.52
C SER A 72 9.29 -9.62 3.54
N CYS A 73 8.07 -9.15 3.82
CA CYS A 73 7.83 -7.92 4.58
C CYS A 73 6.71 -8.08 5.62
N ARG A 74 6.87 -9.03 6.56
CA ARG A 74 5.82 -9.41 7.51
C ARG A 74 5.23 -8.24 8.30
N ALA A 75 6.04 -7.23 8.63
CA ALA A 75 5.58 -6.05 9.35
C ALA A 75 4.58 -5.20 8.54
N ALA A 76 4.75 -5.11 7.21
CA ALA A 76 3.84 -4.39 6.31
C ALA A 76 2.53 -5.16 6.06
N MET A 77 2.52 -6.47 6.32
CA MET A 77 1.37 -7.35 6.01
C MET A 77 0.10 -6.93 6.74
N GLN A 78 0.22 -6.52 8.01
CA GLN A 78 -0.94 -6.17 8.82
C GLN A 78 -1.59 -4.88 8.34
N ASP A 79 -0.78 -3.88 7.97
CA ASP A 79 -1.25 -2.62 7.40
C ASP A 79 -2.01 -2.84 6.07
N ILE A 80 -1.46 -3.68 5.19
CA ILE A 80 -2.09 -4.02 3.90
C ILE A 80 -3.42 -4.77 4.10
N LYS A 81 -3.47 -5.71 5.05
CA LYS A 81 -4.72 -6.44 5.38
C LYS A 81 -5.80 -5.49 5.88
N LEU A 82 -5.43 -4.53 6.74
CA LEU A 82 -6.36 -3.57 7.30
C LEU A 82 -6.92 -2.66 6.20
N ALA A 83 -6.07 -2.15 5.31
CA ALA A 83 -6.50 -1.32 4.18
C ALA A 83 -7.47 -2.05 3.24
N LEU A 84 -7.19 -3.33 2.92
CA LEU A 84 -8.08 -4.17 2.13
C LEU A 84 -9.43 -4.40 2.83
N ALA A 85 -9.44 -4.65 4.14
CA ALA A 85 -10.66 -4.84 4.91
C ALA A 85 -11.51 -3.56 4.93
N GLN A 86 -10.89 -2.40 5.19
CA GLN A 86 -11.58 -1.11 5.24
C GLN A 86 -12.23 -0.75 3.90
N MET A 87 -11.52 -0.93 2.78
CA MET A 87 -12.09 -0.70 1.44
C MET A 87 -13.28 -1.64 1.17
N ARG A 88 -13.16 -2.93 1.50
CA ARG A 88 -14.24 -3.91 1.31
C ARG A 88 -15.46 -3.63 2.18
N GLU A 89 -15.26 -3.20 3.43
CA GLU A 89 -16.34 -2.75 4.31
C GLU A 89 -17.02 -1.47 3.78
N GLY A 90 -16.25 -0.55 3.20
CA GLY A 90 -16.78 0.64 2.55
C GLY A 90 -17.68 0.32 1.35
N LYS A 91 -17.30 -0.68 0.53
CA LYS A 91 -18.12 -1.18 -0.58
C LYS A 91 -19.43 -1.83 -0.13
N LEU A 92 -19.48 -2.44 1.06
CA LEU A 92 -20.67 -3.09 1.60
C LEU A 92 -21.71 -2.10 2.18
N LYS A 93 -21.32 -0.83 2.39
CA LYS A 93 -22.17 0.22 2.96
C LYS A 93 -22.78 1.16 1.91
N LEU A 94 -22.44 0.99 0.64
CA LEU A 94 -22.97 1.72 -0.53
C LEU A 94 -24.00 0.85 -1.28
#